data_AF-A0A9P1E5N9-F1
#
_entry.id   AF-A0A9P1E5N9-F1
#
_cell.length_a   1.000
_cell.length_b   1.000
_cell.length_c   1.000
_cell.angle_alpha   90.00
_cell.angle_beta   90.00
_cell.angle_gamma   90.00
#
_symmetry.space_group_name_H-M   'P 1'
#
loop_
_entity.id
_entity.type
_entity.pdbx_description
1 polymer ?
#
loop_
_entity_poly.entity_id
_entity_poly.type
_entity_poly.pdbx_seq_one_letter_code
_entity_poly.pdbx_strand_id
1 'polypeptide(L)'
;MAVLYIFLLFFFILNMEAMTSATLEDYHQLNLPTGVVGPESLAFDCNGQGPYTGVSDGRILRWNASNQDWVEFAITSPNRDRVLCDGTNDPNREPQCGRPLGLKFHPKTCELYITDAYFGLMRVGSNGGIATQLANSAQGTSFKFLNDLDIHPTTGIVFFTDSSLRYQRRDFLQIIINGDSTGRLLRFDPTTTQYCDIQVGRIHHQMPERPEKDRRFSTMESITDCEMLLVPE
;
A
#
# COMPACT_ATOMS: atom_id res chain seq x y z
N MET A 1 -26.79 8.97 54.15
CA MET A 1 -25.54 8.49 53.51
C MET A 1 -25.80 7.39 52.48
N ALA A 2 -26.50 6.29 52.81
CA ALA A 2 -26.77 5.20 51.86
C ALA A 2 -27.62 5.60 50.63
N VAL A 3 -28.64 6.45 50.81
CA VAL A 3 -29.53 6.89 49.71
C VAL A 3 -28.79 7.74 48.67
N LEU A 4 -27.83 8.57 49.11
CA LEU A 4 -27.02 9.41 48.22
C LEU A 4 -26.05 8.55 47.38
N TYR A 5 -25.54 7.46 47.95
CA TYR A 5 -24.65 6.52 47.26
C TYR A 5 -25.38 5.71 46.18
N ILE A 6 -26.61 5.29 46.44
CA ILE A 6 -27.46 4.61 45.45
C ILE A 6 -27.80 5.56 44.30
N PHE A 7 -28.09 6.83 44.60
CA PHE A 7 -28.37 7.82 43.56
C PHE A 7 -27.14 8.12 42.70
N LEU A 8 -25.95 8.23 43.29
CA LEU A 8 -24.70 8.42 42.56
C LEU A 8 -24.31 7.19 41.73
N LEU A 9 -24.49 5.97 42.24
CA LEU A 9 -24.27 4.72 41.49
C LEU A 9 -25.26 4.59 40.32
N PHE A 10 -26.53 4.96 40.52
CA PHE A 10 -27.54 4.92 39.46
C PHE A 10 -27.26 5.97 38.38
N PHE A 11 -26.82 7.18 38.77
CA PHE A 11 -26.38 8.20 37.83
C PHE A 11 -25.12 7.75 37.07
N PHE A 12 -24.18 7.06 37.73
CA PHE A 12 -22.97 6.55 37.08
C PHE A 12 -23.28 5.41 36.09
N ILE A 13 -24.24 4.53 36.39
CA ILE A 13 -24.69 3.46 35.50
C ILE A 13 -25.47 4.01 34.28
N LEU A 14 -26.34 5.00 34.48
CA LEU A 14 -27.05 5.70 33.38
C LEU A 14 -26.08 6.43 32.42
N ASN A 15 -24.95 6.93 32.92
CA ASN A 15 -23.93 7.54 32.08
C ASN A 15 -22.96 6.53 31.44
N MET A 16 -22.98 5.27 31.86
CA MET A 16 -22.15 4.20 31.27
C MET A 16 -22.80 3.62 30.00
N GLU A 17 -24.14 3.63 29.92
CA GLU A 17 -24.89 3.26 28.70
C GLU A 17 -24.79 4.32 27.59
N ALA A 18 -24.44 5.56 27.94
CA ALA A 18 -24.27 6.65 26.97
C ALA A 18 -22.90 6.65 26.25
N MET A 19 -22.05 5.64 26.51
CA MET A 19 -20.70 5.53 25.93
C MET A 19 -20.46 4.19 25.24
N THR A 20 -21.47 3.66 24.54
CA THR A 20 -21.27 2.53 23.63
C THR A 20 -22.07 2.72 22.35
N SER A 21 -21.35 2.63 21.23
CA SER A 21 -21.84 2.71 19.85
C SER A 21 -22.14 4.12 19.34
N ALA A 22 -21.09 4.85 18.96
CA ALA A 22 -21.22 5.74 17.80
C ALA A 22 -21.53 4.82 16.61
N THR A 23 -22.81 4.66 16.29
CA THR A 23 -23.24 4.00 15.06
C THR A 23 -22.69 4.82 13.90
N LEU A 24 -21.83 4.21 13.08
CA LEU A 24 -21.31 4.80 11.85
C LEU A 24 -22.45 4.79 10.81
N GLU A 25 -23.46 5.63 10.97
CA GLU A 25 -24.72 5.57 10.21
C GLU A 25 -24.57 6.01 8.74
N ASP A 26 -23.54 6.80 8.40
CA ASP A 26 -23.32 7.29 7.03
C ASP A 26 -21.98 6.81 6.46
N TYR A 27 -21.94 5.59 5.92
CA TYR A 27 -20.84 5.16 5.05
C TYR A 27 -21.39 4.70 3.69
N HIS A 28 -20.68 5.07 2.63
CA HIS A 28 -20.95 4.59 1.27
C HIS A 28 -19.95 3.49 0.92
N GLN A 29 -20.45 2.27 0.74
CA GLN A 29 -19.63 1.12 0.35
C GLN A 29 -19.53 1.03 -1.18
N LEU A 30 -18.30 1.07 -1.69
CA LEU A 30 -18.01 0.82 -3.10
C LEU A 30 -17.64 -0.66 -3.28
N ASN A 31 -18.60 -1.46 -3.71
CA ASN A 31 -18.35 -2.89 -3.97
C ASN A 31 -17.53 -3.08 -5.24
N LEU A 32 -16.53 -3.94 -5.18
CA LEU A 32 -15.80 -4.38 -6.38
C LEU A 32 -16.72 -5.20 -7.29
N PRO A 33 -16.42 -5.28 -8.61
CA PRO A 33 -17.15 -6.15 -9.52
C PRO A 33 -17.21 -7.60 -9.02
N THR A 34 -18.29 -8.31 -9.35
CA THR A 34 -18.46 -9.72 -8.94
C THR A 34 -17.25 -10.57 -9.35
N GLY A 35 -16.71 -11.34 -8.40
CA GLY A 35 -15.53 -12.18 -8.60
C GLY A 35 -14.19 -11.47 -8.47
N VAL A 36 -14.17 -10.14 -8.34
CA VAL A 36 -12.96 -9.36 -8.10
C VAL A 36 -12.79 -9.12 -6.61
N VAL A 37 -11.58 -9.38 -6.09
CA VAL A 37 -11.28 -9.34 -4.66
C VAL A 37 -9.88 -8.76 -4.39
N GLY A 38 -9.60 -8.54 -3.11
CA GLY A 38 -8.28 -8.17 -2.62
C GLY A 38 -7.80 -6.78 -3.04
N PRO A 39 -8.62 -5.71 -2.86
CA PRO A 39 -8.09 -4.36 -2.91
C PRO A 39 -7.05 -4.21 -1.79
N GLU A 40 -5.89 -3.63 -2.07
CA GLU A 40 -4.85 -3.46 -1.06
C GLU A 40 -4.52 -1.98 -0.81
N SER A 41 -4.12 -1.23 -1.84
CA SER A 41 -3.90 0.21 -1.74
C SER A 41 -5.04 1.02 -2.35
N LEU A 42 -5.18 2.27 -1.89
CA LEU A 42 -6.08 3.27 -2.44
C LEU A 42 -5.27 4.51 -2.84
N ALA A 43 -5.49 4.98 -4.05
CA ALA A 43 -4.89 6.22 -4.54
C ALA A 43 -5.96 7.13 -5.15
N PHE A 44 -5.67 8.43 -5.14
CA PHE A 44 -6.41 9.45 -5.86
C PHE A 44 -5.45 10.14 -6.82
N ASP A 45 -5.92 10.46 -8.01
CA ASP A 45 -5.09 11.14 -9.01
C ASP A 45 -4.86 12.62 -8.63
N CYS A 46 -3.97 13.27 -9.38
CA CYS A 46 -3.65 14.68 -9.15
C CYS A 46 -4.84 15.64 -9.34
N ASN A 47 -5.93 15.19 -9.99
CA ASN A 47 -7.15 15.96 -10.21
C ASN A 47 -8.24 15.63 -9.17
N GLY A 48 -7.94 14.80 -8.18
CA GLY A 48 -8.89 14.33 -7.17
C GLY A 48 -9.86 13.25 -7.66
N GLN A 49 -9.61 12.63 -8.82
CA GLN A 49 -10.38 11.46 -9.28
C GLN A 49 -9.95 10.19 -8.53
N GLY A 50 -10.84 9.21 -8.56
CA GLY A 50 -10.64 7.92 -7.90
C GLY A 50 -11.86 7.52 -7.06
N PRO A 51 -11.68 6.61 -6.09
CA PRO A 51 -10.41 5.93 -5.77
C PRO A 51 -9.91 4.99 -6.88
N TYR A 52 -8.60 4.71 -6.84
CA TYR A 52 -7.92 3.68 -7.62
C TYR A 52 -7.44 2.58 -6.69
N THR A 53 -7.52 1.31 -7.11
CA THR A 53 -7.04 0.18 -6.30
C THR A 53 -6.52 -0.98 -7.15
N GLY A 54 -5.47 -1.65 -6.68
CA GLY A 54 -4.98 -2.89 -7.26
C GLY A 54 -5.80 -4.08 -6.74
N VAL A 55 -6.10 -5.05 -7.59
CA VAL A 55 -6.91 -6.23 -7.22
C VAL A 55 -6.14 -7.54 -7.44
N SER A 56 -6.63 -8.64 -6.86
CA SER A 56 -5.92 -9.94 -6.85
C SER A 56 -5.64 -10.51 -8.24
N ASP A 57 -6.42 -10.11 -9.25
CA ASP A 57 -6.20 -10.57 -10.63
C ASP A 57 -5.15 -9.78 -11.40
N GLY A 58 -4.46 -8.81 -10.76
CA GLY A 58 -3.38 -8.04 -11.37
C GLY A 58 -3.79 -6.76 -12.08
N ARG A 59 -5.09 -6.45 -12.11
CA ARG A 59 -5.59 -5.16 -12.63
C ARG A 59 -5.52 -4.07 -11.57
N ILE A 60 -5.48 -2.83 -12.03
CA ILE A 60 -5.76 -1.63 -11.26
C ILE A 60 -7.10 -1.08 -11.74
N LEU A 61 -8.06 -0.97 -10.84
CA LEU A 61 -9.39 -0.44 -11.12
C LEU A 61 -9.48 1.00 -10.64
N ARG A 62 -10.30 1.79 -11.33
CA ARG A 62 -10.68 3.15 -10.95
C ARG A 62 -12.19 3.22 -10.77
N TRP A 63 -12.63 3.83 -9.68
CA TRP A 63 -14.04 4.17 -9.50
C TRP A 63 -14.43 5.32 -10.42
N ASN A 64 -15.44 5.11 -11.26
CA ASN A 64 -16.07 6.14 -12.07
C ASN A 64 -17.35 6.61 -11.37
N ALA A 65 -17.28 7.76 -10.71
CA ALA A 65 -18.41 8.34 -9.98
C ALA A 65 -19.62 8.67 -10.88
N SER A 66 -19.42 8.95 -12.17
CA SER A 66 -20.52 9.29 -13.09
C SER A 66 -21.39 8.07 -13.40
N ASN A 67 -20.76 6.91 -13.53
CA ASN A 67 -21.45 5.65 -13.85
C ASN A 67 -21.69 4.78 -12.61
N GLN A 68 -21.19 5.20 -11.45
CA GLN A 68 -21.17 4.42 -10.21
C GLN A 68 -20.63 3.00 -10.41
N ASP A 69 -19.51 2.88 -11.13
CA ASP A 69 -18.93 1.59 -11.49
C ASP A 69 -17.40 1.63 -11.51
N TRP A 70 -16.78 0.46 -11.35
CA TRP A 70 -15.34 0.28 -11.47
C TRP A 70 -14.94 0.03 -12.92
N VAL A 71 -13.97 0.78 -13.40
CA VAL A 71 -13.39 0.59 -14.74
C VAL A 71 -11.93 0.13 -14.61
N GLU A 72 -11.49 -0.73 -15.52
CA GLU A 72 -10.08 -1.07 -15.63
C GLU A 72 -9.28 0.18 -16.00
N PHE A 73 -8.30 0.53 -15.18
CA PHE A 73 -7.40 1.64 -15.44
C PHE A 73 -6.07 1.15 -16.02
N ALA A 74 -5.44 0.15 -15.38
CA ALA A 74 -4.14 -0.32 -15.81
C ALA A 74 -3.91 -1.81 -15.50
N ILE A 75 -2.91 -2.38 -16.15
CA ILE A 75 -2.39 -3.74 -15.89
C ILE A 75 -0.86 -3.71 -15.77
N THR A 76 -0.31 -4.56 -14.90
CA THR A 76 1.15 -4.65 -14.69
C THR A 76 1.81 -5.73 -15.54
N SER A 77 1.06 -6.75 -15.97
CA SER A 77 1.54 -7.81 -16.86
C SER A 77 1.15 -7.52 -18.33
N PRO A 78 2.10 -7.14 -19.21
CA PRO A 78 1.81 -6.67 -20.57
C PRO A 78 1.17 -7.73 -21.48
N ASN A 79 1.57 -9.00 -21.32
CA ASN A 79 1.13 -10.13 -22.15
C ASN A 79 0.24 -11.11 -21.36
N ARG A 80 -0.52 -10.60 -20.36
CA ARG A 80 -1.42 -11.44 -19.56
C ARG A 80 -2.49 -12.11 -20.44
N ASP A 81 -2.74 -13.39 -20.18
CA ASP A 81 -3.93 -14.05 -20.71
C ASP A 81 -5.14 -13.63 -19.85
N ARG A 82 -6.04 -12.84 -20.43
CA ARG A 82 -7.24 -12.35 -19.74
C ARG A 82 -8.17 -13.47 -19.28
N VAL A 83 -8.26 -14.57 -20.03
CA VAL A 83 -9.12 -15.71 -19.65
C VAL A 83 -8.58 -16.38 -18.39
N LEU A 84 -7.27 -16.43 -18.25
CA LEU A 84 -6.61 -17.03 -17.09
C LEU A 84 -6.55 -16.06 -15.90
N CYS A 85 -6.36 -14.76 -16.17
CA CYS A 85 -6.12 -13.78 -15.13
C CYS A 85 -7.38 -13.07 -14.63
N ASP A 86 -8.24 -12.54 -15.49
CA ASP A 86 -9.34 -11.64 -15.07
C ASP A 86 -10.30 -12.37 -14.10
N GLY A 87 -10.48 -11.82 -12.89
CA GLY A 87 -11.30 -12.41 -11.84
C GLY A 87 -10.65 -13.56 -11.05
N THR A 88 -9.40 -13.92 -11.33
CA THR A 88 -8.70 -14.93 -10.51
C THR A 88 -8.36 -14.39 -9.13
N ASN A 89 -8.42 -15.27 -8.13
CA ASN A 89 -7.96 -15.03 -6.77
C ASN A 89 -6.91 -16.06 -6.31
N ASP A 90 -6.38 -16.87 -7.24
CA ASP A 90 -5.37 -17.89 -6.96
C ASP A 90 -3.98 -17.23 -6.85
N PRO A 91 -3.33 -17.24 -5.66
CA PRO A 91 -2.01 -16.65 -5.47
C PRO A 91 -0.94 -17.25 -6.40
N ASN A 92 -1.13 -18.48 -6.89
CA ASN A 92 -0.18 -19.12 -7.80
C ASN A 92 -0.19 -18.50 -9.21
N ARG A 93 -1.24 -17.75 -9.56
CA ARG A 93 -1.35 -17.04 -10.84
C ARG A 93 -0.77 -15.63 -10.79
N GLU A 94 -0.58 -15.06 -9.60
CA GLU A 94 -0.01 -13.72 -9.43
C GLU A 94 1.34 -13.51 -10.17
N PRO A 95 2.29 -14.46 -10.24
CA PRO A 95 3.53 -14.28 -11.02
C PRO A 95 3.30 -14.07 -12.52
N GLN A 96 2.18 -14.55 -13.06
CA GLN A 96 1.81 -14.40 -14.46
C GLN A 96 0.90 -13.18 -14.67
N CYS A 97 -0.05 -12.96 -13.77
CA CYS A 97 -1.10 -11.97 -13.89
C CYS A 97 -0.72 -10.59 -13.32
N GLY A 98 0.23 -10.57 -12.39
CA GLY A 98 0.58 -9.41 -11.59
C GLY A 98 -0.17 -9.39 -10.27
N ARG A 99 0.35 -8.61 -9.32
CA ARG A 99 -0.32 -8.28 -8.07
C ARG A 99 0.11 -6.87 -7.64
N PRO A 100 -0.55 -5.83 -8.15
CA PRO A 100 -0.32 -4.45 -7.72
C PRO A 100 -0.74 -4.28 -6.27
N LEU A 101 0.19 -3.83 -5.45
CA LEU A 101 0.04 -3.68 -4.01
C LEU A 101 -0.02 -2.19 -3.67
N GLY A 102 1.11 -1.49 -3.74
CA GLY A 102 1.21 -0.05 -3.51
C GLY A 102 0.93 0.78 -4.77
N LEU A 103 0.21 1.89 -4.59
CA LEU A 103 -0.18 2.83 -5.63
C LEU A 103 0.04 4.26 -5.18
N LYS A 104 0.77 5.06 -5.96
CA LYS A 104 0.87 6.51 -5.71
C LYS A 104 0.96 7.29 -7.01
N PHE A 105 0.10 8.30 -7.14
CA PHE A 105 0.23 9.28 -8.22
C PHE A 105 1.33 10.29 -7.91
N HIS A 106 2.18 10.54 -8.90
CA HIS A 106 3.15 11.61 -8.83
C HIS A 106 2.42 12.96 -8.89
N PRO A 107 2.59 13.85 -7.89
CA PRO A 107 1.72 15.03 -7.74
C PRO A 107 1.85 16.04 -8.89
N LYS A 108 3.01 16.10 -9.56
CA LYS A 108 3.25 17.01 -10.69
C LYS A 108 2.91 16.44 -12.07
N THR A 109 3.27 15.18 -12.34
CA THR A 109 3.10 14.57 -13.68
C THR A 109 1.80 13.78 -13.81
N CYS A 110 1.13 13.49 -12.69
CA CYS A 110 -0.07 12.64 -12.65
C CYS A 110 0.15 11.22 -13.19
N GLU A 111 1.39 10.76 -13.25
CA GLU A 111 1.72 9.36 -13.55
C GLU A 111 1.49 8.52 -12.30
N LEU A 112 0.92 7.33 -12.47
CA LEU A 112 0.73 6.37 -11.39
C LEU A 112 1.97 5.49 -11.28
N TYR A 113 2.63 5.55 -10.13
CA TYR A 113 3.66 4.59 -9.72
C TYR A 113 3.01 3.43 -8.97
N ILE A 114 3.53 2.25 -9.22
CA ILE A 114 2.95 0.98 -8.78
C ILE A 114 4.07 0.09 -8.24
N THR A 115 3.90 -0.48 -7.06
CA THR A 115 4.68 -1.64 -6.61
C THR A 115 3.87 -2.89 -6.92
N ASP A 116 4.32 -3.64 -7.91
CA ASP A 116 3.80 -4.98 -8.17
C ASP A 116 4.68 -6.01 -7.45
N ALA A 117 4.06 -6.93 -6.72
CA ALA A 117 4.79 -7.92 -5.93
C ALA A 117 5.72 -8.82 -6.76
N TYR A 118 5.46 -8.99 -8.06
CA TYR A 118 6.20 -9.87 -8.97
C TYR A 118 6.91 -9.11 -10.09
N PHE A 119 6.33 -7.99 -10.54
CA PHE A 119 6.88 -7.17 -11.62
C PHE A 119 7.69 -5.95 -11.12
N GLY A 120 7.79 -5.73 -9.81
CA GLY A 120 8.65 -4.70 -9.25
C GLY A 120 8.05 -3.29 -9.32
N LEU A 121 8.92 -2.28 -9.38
CA LEU A 121 8.51 -0.88 -9.47
C LEU A 121 8.11 -0.57 -10.91
N MET A 122 6.88 -0.13 -11.09
CA MET A 122 6.27 0.13 -12.39
C MET A 122 5.69 1.54 -12.43
N ARG A 123 5.42 2.04 -13.65
CA ARG A 123 4.73 3.32 -13.87
C ARG A 123 3.77 3.23 -15.05
N VAL A 124 2.64 3.90 -14.94
CA VAL A 124 1.69 4.11 -16.05
C VAL A 124 1.27 5.58 -16.12
N GLY A 125 1.01 6.07 -17.33
CA GLY A 125 0.54 7.44 -17.54
C GLY A 125 -0.86 7.68 -16.97
N SER A 126 -1.28 8.95 -16.93
CA SER A 126 -2.60 9.36 -16.43
C SER A 126 -3.79 8.77 -17.19
N ASN A 127 -3.57 8.31 -18.43
CA ASN A 127 -4.58 7.64 -19.26
C ASN A 127 -4.69 6.13 -18.99
N GLY A 128 -3.87 5.58 -18.08
CA GLY A 128 -3.85 4.15 -17.79
C GLY A 128 -3.21 3.32 -18.91
N GLY A 129 -3.61 2.05 -19.00
CA GLY A 129 -3.08 1.07 -19.96
C GLY A 129 -2.04 0.14 -19.36
N ILE A 130 -1.08 -0.28 -20.16
CA ILE A 130 -0.04 -1.23 -19.73
C ILE A 130 1.07 -0.47 -19.00
N ALA A 131 1.33 -0.85 -17.75
CA ALA A 131 2.39 -0.24 -16.96
C ALA A 131 3.77 -0.64 -17.50
N THR A 132 4.71 0.30 -17.47
CA THR A 132 6.11 0.10 -17.84
C THR A 132 6.92 -0.25 -16.60
N GLN A 133 7.73 -1.31 -16.68
CA GLN A 133 8.65 -1.69 -15.61
C GLN A 133 9.81 -0.68 -15.52
N LEU A 134 9.98 -0.10 -14.34
CA LEU A 134 11.10 0.78 -14.02
C LEU A 134 12.24 -0.01 -13.38
N ALA A 135 11.93 -0.89 -12.42
CA ALA A 135 12.94 -1.72 -11.75
C ALA A 135 12.38 -3.05 -11.23
N ASN A 136 13.19 -4.09 -11.33
CA ASN A 136 12.92 -5.43 -10.75
C ASN A 136 14.04 -5.93 -9.83
N SER A 137 15.08 -5.11 -9.64
CA SER A 137 16.23 -5.39 -8.80
C SER A 137 16.91 -4.08 -8.37
N ALA A 138 17.67 -4.14 -7.28
CA ALA A 138 18.54 -3.07 -6.83
C ALA A 138 19.87 -3.68 -6.35
N GLN A 139 20.99 -3.06 -6.74
CA GLN A 139 22.35 -3.49 -6.35
C GLN A 139 22.60 -4.99 -6.61
N GLY A 140 22.16 -5.49 -7.77
CA GLY A 140 22.31 -6.89 -8.15
C GLY A 140 21.39 -7.88 -7.42
N THR A 141 20.52 -7.41 -6.52
CA THR A 141 19.54 -8.25 -5.81
C THR A 141 18.14 -8.01 -6.37
N SER A 142 17.53 -9.05 -6.93
CA SER A 142 16.14 -9.02 -7.40
C SER A 142 15.15 -8.85 -6.27
N PHE A 143 14.11 -8.05 -6.51
CA PHE A 143 12.98 -7.92 -5.59
C PHE A 143 12.20 -9.23 -5.52
N LYS A 144 11.70 -9.58 -4.34
CA LYS A 144 10.85 -10.78 -4.18
C LYS A 144 9.43 -10.45 -3.81
N PHE A 145 9.22 -9.35 -3.09
CA PHE A 145 7.90 -8.96 -2.63
C PHE A 145 7.89 -7.44 -2.40
N LEU A 146 7.82 -6.68 -3.50
CA LEU A 146 7.53 -5.25 -3.37
C LEU A 146 6.11 -5.06 -2.86
N ASN A 147 5.96 -4.20 -1.86
CA ASN A 147 4.71 -4.06 -1.12
C ASN A 147 4.12 -2.68 -1.32
N ASP A 148 4.70 -1.65 -0.68
CA ASP A 148 4.16 -0.30 -0.73
C ASP A 148 5.17 0.74 -1.23
N LEU A 149 4.67 1.92 -1.65
CA LEU A 149 5.48 3.05 -2.09
C LEU A 149 4.87 4.41 -1.71
N ASP A 150 5.73 5.42 -1.57
CA ASP A 150 5.33 6.81 -1.49
C ASP A 150 6.26 7.70 -2.32
N ILE A 151 5.79 8.90 -2.65
CA ILE A 151 6.51 9.86 -3.50
C ILE A 151 6.69 11.15 -2.74
N HIS A 152 7.94 11.59 -2.60
CA HIS A 152 8.22 12.88 -2.01
C HIS A 152 7.62 14.00 -2.88
N PRO A 153 6.75 14.86 -2.34
CA PRO A 153 5.88 15.72 -3.15
C PRO A 153 6.64 16.76 -3.99
N THR A 154 7.75 17.28 -3.47
CA THR A 154 8.54 18.32 -4.15
C THR A 154 9.57 17.74 -5.12
N THR A 155 10.38 16.78 -4.66
CA THR A 155 11.50 16.20 -5.43
C THR A 155 11.05 15.14 -6.43
N GLY A 156 9.92 14.47 -6.20
CA GLY A 156 9.46 13.35 -7.02
C GLY A 156 10.20 12.03 -6.76
N ILE A 157 11.08 12.00 -5.76
CA ILE A 157 11.78 10.78 -5.35
C ILE A 157 10.77 9.77 -4.85
N VAL A 158 10.89 8.52 -5.33
CA VAL A 158 10.01 7.41 -4.96
C VAL A 158 10.70 6.56 -3.91
N PHE A 159 10.04 6.37 -2.77
CA PHE A 159 10.45 5.44 -1.73
C PHE A 159 9.54 4.22 -1.77
N PHE A 160 10.10 3.02 -1.68
CA PHE A 160 9.31 1.79 -1.80
C PHE A 160 9.93 0.65 -1.01
N THR A 161 9.12 -0.34 -0.67
CA THR A 161 9.50 -1.42 0.24
C THR A 161 9.57 -2.76 -0.47
N ASP A 162 10.57 -3.56 -0.12
CA ASP A 162 10.69 -4.99 -0.46
C ASP A 162 10.55 -5.78 0.84
N SER A 163 9.40 -6.42 1.07
CA SER A 163 9.06 -7.04 2.36
C SER A 163 9.94 -8.22 2.73
N SER A 164 10.57 -8.87 1.75
CA SER A 164 11.45 -10.03 1.97
C SER A 164 12.45 -10.15 0.82
N LEU A 165 13.68 -10.57 1.12
CA LEU A 165 14.65 -10.99 0.09
C LEU A 165 14.53 -12.46 -0.29
N ARG A 166 13.66 -13.21 0.39
CA ARG A 166 13.60 -14.68 0.33
C ARG A 166 12.26 -15.17 -0.20
N TYR A 167 11.17 -14.56 0.23
CA TYR A 167 9.80 -15.05 0.00
C TYR A 167 9.01 -14.12 -0.92
N GLN A 168 8.17 -14.70 -1.77
CA GLN A 168 7.24 -13.96 -2.61
C GLN A 168 5.89 -13.74 -1.89
N ARG A 169 5.03 -12.89 -2.46
CA ARG A 169 3.70 -12.57 -1.91
C ARG A 169 2.85 -13.82 -1.63
N ARG A 170 2.82 -14.80 -2.54
CA ARG A 170 2.09 -16.07 -2.32
C ARG A 170 2.59 -16.89 -1.12
N ASP A 171 3.82 -16.64 -0.67
CA ASP A 171 4.49 -17.34 0.43
C ASP A 171 4.52 -16.49 1.72
N PHE A 172 3.68 -15.45 1.84
CA PHE A 172 3.74 -14.48 2.96
C PHE A 172 3.66 -15.13 4.35
N LEU A 173 2.96 -16.26 4.49
CA LEU A 173 2.91 -17.00 5.76
C LEU A 173 4.30 -17.48 6.20
N GLN A 174 5.20 -17.79 5.26
CA GLN A 174 6.56 -18.22 5.57
C GLN A 174 7.40 -17.07 6.13
N ILE A 175 7.13 -15.81 5.75
CA ILE A 175 7.77 -14.63 6.34
C ILE A 175 7.47 -14.58 7.84
N ILE A 176 6.20 -14.81 8.20
CA ILE A 176 5.74 -14.77 9.60
C ILE A 176 6.31 -15.96 10.38
N ILE A 177 6.14 -17.18 9.88
CA ILE A 177 6.54 -18.42 10.57
C ILE A 177 8.05 -18.45 10.82
N ASN A 178 8.85 -18.00 9.86
CA ASN A 178 10.31 -18.03 9.97
C ASN A 178 10.90 -16.73 10.55
N GLY A 179 10.08 -15.76 10.94
CA GLY A 179 10.53 -14.48 11.48
C GLY A 179 11.48 -13.74 10.53
N ASP A 180 11.17 -13.74 9.24
CA ASP A 180 12.03 -13.10 8.24
C ASP A 180 12.13 -11.59 8.49
N SER A 181 13.36 -11.09 8.49
CA SER A 181 13.72 -9.70 8.78
C SER A 181 14.66 -9.15 7.71
N THR A 182 14.59 -9.72 6.51
CA THR A 182 15.40 -9.30 5.35
C THR A 182 14.78 -8.17 4.53
N GLY A 183 13.63 -7.64 4.97
CA GLY A 183 12.96 -6.54 4.27
C GLY A 183 13.82 -5.27 4.18
N ARG A 184 13.54 -4.45 3.16
CA ARG A 184 14.33 -3.25 2.83
C ARG A 184 13.44 -2.07 2.43
N LEU A 185 13.98 -0.87 2.63
CA LEU A 185 13.45 0.37 2.08
C LEU A 185 14.37 0.85 0.97
N LEU A 186 13.79 1.24 -0.16
CA LEU A 186 14.51 1.53 -1.39
C LEU A 186 14.14 2.92 -1.89
N ARG A 187 15.07 3.56 -2.60
CA ARG A 187 14.85 4.85 -3.26
C ARG A 187 15.07 4.73 -4.76
N PHE A 188 14.16 5.36 -5.50
CA PHE A 188 14.26 5.58 -6.94
C PHE A 188 14.15 7.07 -7.25
N ASP A 189 15.13 7.58 -7.98
CA ASP A 189 15.12 8.96 -8.47
C ASP A 189 14.72 8.98 -9.96
N PRO A 190 13.53 9.50 -10.30
CA PRO A 190 13.06 9.51 -11.69
C PRO A 190 13.87 10.44 -12.60
N THR A 191 14.66 11.38 -12.05
CA THR A 191 15.43 12.35 -12.83
C THR A 191 16.75 11.79 -13.33
N THR A 192 17.39 10.92 -12.54
CA THR A 192 18.68 10.31 -12.88
C THR A 192 18.53 8.86 -13.33
N THR A 193 17.37 8.25 -13.13
CA THR A 193 17.12 6.80 -13.29
C THR A 193 18.07 5.93 -12.45
N GLN A 194 18.65 6.48 -11.38
CA GLN A 194 19.55 5.78 -10.47
C GLN A 194 18.80 5.15 -9.29
N TYR A 195 19.36 4.07 -8.75
CA TYR A 195 18.81 3.25 -7.67
C TYR A 195 19.77 3.20 -6.48
N CYS A 196 19.26 3.38 -5.27
CA CYS A 196 19.99 3.13 -4.03
C CYS A 196 19.12 2.33 -3.05
N ASP A 197 19.73 1.34 -2.39
CA ASP A 197 19.20 0.78 -1.16
C ASP A 197 19.36 1.82 -0.06
N ILE A 198 18.27 2.12 0.65
CA ILE A 198 18.35 2.95 1.85
C ILE A 198 18.13 1.98 3.00
N GLN A 199 19.24 1.50 3.56
CA GLN A 199 19.19 0.64 4.73
C GLN A 199 18.63 1.43 5.92
N VAL A 200 17.31 1.45 6.04
CA VAL A 200 16.65 1.71 7.32
C VAL A 200 16.72 0.39 8.06
N GLY A 201 17.52 0.36 9.13
CA GLY A 201 17.78 -0.86 9.90
C GLY A 201 16.50 -1.62 10.24
N ARG A 202 16.57 -2.96 10.13
CA ARG A 202 15.59 -3.98 10.55
C ARG A 202 14.14 -3.48 10.68
N ILE A 203 13.36 -3.64 9.62
CA ILE A 203 11.91 -3.51 9.70
C ILE A 203 11.37 -4.79 10.36
N HIS A 204 11.07 -4.73 11.66
CA HIS A 204 10.40 -5.82 12.36
C HIS A 204 8.91 -5.81 12.02
N HIS A 205 8.41 -6.85 11.36
CA HIS A 205 6.98 -7.17 11.34
C HIS A 205 6.56 -7.76 12.70
N GLN A 206 6.50 -6.92 13.74
CA GLN A 206 5.74 -7.25 14.94
C GLN A 206 4.32 -6.70 14.77
N MET A 207 3.34 -7.61 14.72
CA MET A 207 1.95 -7.28 15.03
C MET A 207 1.93 -6.56 16.40
N PRO A 208 1.22 -5.43 16.57
CA PRO A 208 1.44 -4.56 17.71
C PRO A 208 0.88 -5.18 19.00
N GLU A 209 1.74 -5.73 19.84
CA GLU A 209 1.54 -5.59 21.28
C GLU A 209 2.07 -4.20 21.68
N ARG A 210 1.13 -3.24 21.78
CA ARG A 210 1.26 -1.89 22.35
C ARG A 210 2.51 -1.07 21.94
N PRO A 211 2.37 -0.01 21.12
CA PRO A 211 3.46 0.92 20.90
C PRO A 211 3.83 1.62 22.21
N GLU A 212 5.12 1.61 22.52
CA GLU A 212 5.73 2.55 23.46
C GLU A 212 5.43 3.96 22.94
N LYS A 213 4.66 4.69 23.75
CA LYS A 213 4.16 6.02 23.48
C LYS A 213 5.35 7.00 23.53
N ASP A 214 5.49 7.83 22.49
CA ASP A 214 6.40 9.00 22.39
C ASP A 214 7.62 8.89 21.47
N ARG A 215 7.44 8.47 20.21
CA ARG A 215 8.27 9.01 19.12
C ARG A 215 7.42 9.44 17.93
N ARG A 216 7.13 10.74 17.86
CA ARG A 216 6.71 11.40 16.62
C ARG A 216 7.96 11.73 15.80
N PHE A 217 7.92 11.39 14.52
CA PHE A 217 8.90 11.83 13.52
C PHE A 217 8.16 12.78 12.59
N SER A 218 8.65 14.01 12.43
CA SER A 218 7.94 15.08 11.70
C SER A 218 8.41 15.27 10.27
N THR A 219 9.66 14.92 9.95
CA THR A 219 10.27 15.23 8.64
C THR A 219 11.30 14.17 8.20
N MET A 220 11.39 13.97 6.89
CA MET A 220 12.39 13.11 6.24
C MET A 220 13.44 14.01 5.59
N GLU A 221 14.70 13.91 6.00
CA GLU A 221 15.80 14.66 5.40
C GLU A 221 16.85 13.71 4.81
N SER A 222 17.28 14.01 3.58
CA SER A 222 18.34 13.30 2.87
C SER A 222 19.69 13.84 3.32
N ILE A 223 20.58 12.97 3.82
CA ILE A 223 21.87 13.39 4.37
C ILE A 223 23.05 13.05 3.45
N THR A 224 22.92 12.07 2.53
CA THR A 224 23.76 11.89 1.32
C THR A 224 23.06 10.93 0.33
N ASP A 225 23.69 10.67 -0.84
CA ASP A 225 23.14 9.96 -2.02
C ASP A 225 22.43 8.61 -1.74
N CYS A 226 22.70 7.92 -0.62
CA CYS A 226 21.98 6.70 -0.24
C CYS A 226 21.69 6.59 1.29
N GLU A 227 21.61 7.69 2.05
CA GLU A 227 21.33 7.64 3.51
C GLU A 227 20.09 8.47 3.88
N MET A 228 19.12 7.84 4.55
CA MET A 228 18.01 8.55 5.20
C MET A 228 18.24 8.62 6.70
N LEU A 229 18.07 9.81 7.24
CA LEU A 229 17.92 10.03 8.66
C LEU A 229 16.44 10.31 8.94
N LEU A 230 15.85 9.47 9.79
CA LEU A 230 14.57 9.77 10.42
C LEU A 230 14.85 10.87 11.45
N VAL A 231 14.43 12.11 11.16
CA VAL A 231 14.58 13.24 12.07
C VAL A 231 13.46 13.17 13.11
N PRO A 232 13.77 12.92 14.40
CA PRO A 232 12.78 13.01 15.47
C PRO A 232 12.32 14.47 15.64
N GLU A 233 11.09 14.69 16.11
CA GLU A 233 10.67 16.01 16.60
C GLU A 233 11.55 16.52 17.76
#